data_AF-A0A2N3WWF5-F1
#
_entry.id   AF-A0A2N3WWF5-F1
#
_cell.length_a   1.000
_cell.length_b   1.000
_cell.length_c   1.000
_cell.angle_alpha   90.00
_cell.angle_beta   90.00
_cell.angle_gamma   90.00
#
_symmetry.space_group_name_H-M   'P 1'
#
loop_
_entity.id
_entity.type
_entity.pdbx_description
1 polymer ?
#
loop_
_entity_poly.entity_id
_entity_poly.type
_entity_poly.pdbx_seq_one_letter_code
_entity_poly.pdbx_strand_id
1 'polypeptide(L)'
;MTATEDPTEAGPPAPDAASRRIAALLTGLGPEPNRGIHAIFVLTVAAELASVVATDEQGHPVQILPPEEVMALVRVHREASAGRSEGPWWRYLLVVSESGEVRTDYDFGEQPFPDEHLFPAEVYRADLEVFPRRRLPVWLAAHIGHADRQSRPAEMAARAEPVVAAVTDELPALPLLMGRWAVLSAAFVAVGSPWGPRVLPALGLFEGNERSGSSLWILPGDRAVLSGGVWNDPVLDAVYNSEAPMPDLYAGAPAWVANATLNPRAGIGLLSFCYWWDDGRWYRASEHTGADITAAVPGVWSEESAAAIVAALVAEEPDAHTREAALGLVRAADRGEVGRGLLVEVFGEGAIDDAYLQLTMAGISTPRSTWTASSRPV
;
A
#
# COMPACT_ATOMS: atom_id res chain seq x y z
N MET A 1 -22.44 12.62 -24.26
CA MET A 1 -22.48 12.38 -25.71
C MET A 1 -21.05 12.37 -26.21
N THR A 2 -20.72 11.38 -27.05
CA THR A 2 -19.41 11.03 -27.64
C THR A 2 -18.30 10.71 -26.65
N ALA A 3 -18.36 9.45 -26.18
CA ALA A 3 -17.18 8.69 -25.76
C ALA A 3 -16.14 8.74 -26.88
N THR A 4 -14.93 9.17 -26.55
CA THR A 4 -13.78 9.02 -27.42
C THR A 4 -13.22 7.64 -27.10
N GLU A 5 -13.51 6.67 -27.97
CA GLU A 5 -12.94 5.33 -27.95
C GLU A 5 -11.42 5.45 -28.13
N ASP A 6 -10.69 5.10 -27.08
CA ASP A 6 -9.24 4.92 -27.13
C ASP A 6 -8.97 3.49 -27.69
N PRO A 7 -8.14 3.32 -28.73
CA PRO A 7 -8.00 2.05 -29.42
C PRO A 7 -6.97 1.17 -28.69
N THR A 8 -7.43 0.36 -27.73
CA THR A 8 -6.69 -0.84 -27.29
C THR A 8 -7.63 -2.01 -27.00
N GLU A 9 -8.55 -2.30 -27.93
CA GLU A 9 -9.43 -3.47 -27.85
C GLU A 9 -8.82 -4.68 -28.58
N ALA A 10 -7.59 -5.05 -28.20
CA ALA A 10 -7.09 -6.40 -28.46
C ALA A 10 -7.30 -7.18 -27.16
N GLY A 11 -8.27 -8.09 -27.16
CA GLY A 11 -8.43 -9.05 -26.06
C GLY A 11 -7.11 -9.77 -25.76
N PRO A 12 -6.98 -10.38 -24.56
CA PRO A 12 -5.74 -11.06 -24.18
C PRO A 12 -5.32 -12.05 -25.28
N PRO A 13 -4.01 -12.16 -25.57
CA PRO A 13 -3.53 -13.01 -26.64
C PRO A 13 -4.06 -14.44 -26.47
N ALA A 14 -4.43 -15.06 -27.59
CA ALA A 14 -4.93 -16.43 -27.56
C ALA A 14 -3.93 -17.34 -26.83
N PRO A 15 -4.39 -18.24 -25.94
CA PRO A 15 -3.50 -19.09 -25.15
C PRO A 15 -2.62 -19.93 -26.08
N ASP A 16 -1.36 -20.15 -25.73
CA ASP A 16 -0.47 -20.99 -26.52
C ASP A 16 -0.88 -22.48 -26.44
N ALA A 17 -0.23 -23.33 -27.25
CA ALA A 17 -0.56 -24.75 -27.31
C ALA A 17 -0.31 -25.49 -25.98
N ALA A 18 0.72 -25.09 -25.23
CA ALA A 18 1.05 -25.69 -23.95
C ALA A 18 0.02 -25.30 -22.87
N SER A 19 -0.41 -24.03 -22.85
CA SER A 19 -1.47 -23.51 -22.00
C SER A 19 -2.79 -24.25 -22.23
N ARG A 20 -3.18 -24.47 -23.50
CA ARG A 20 -4.37 -25.27 -23.82
C ARG A 20 -4.25 -26.72 -23.36
N ARG A 21 -3.06 -27.32 -23.47
CA ARG A 21 -2.82 -28.69 -22.99
C ARG A 21 -2.91 -28.78 -21.47
N ILE A 22 -2.32 -27.83 -20.75
CA ILE A 22 -2.41 -27.71 -19.28
C ILE A 22 -3.88 -27.55 -18.87
N ALA A 23 -4.62 -26.63 -19.51
CA ALA A 23 -6.05 -26.43 -19.26
C ALA A 23 -6.85 -27.74 -19.44
N ALA A 24 -6.65 -28.44 -20.56
CA ALA A 24 -7.36 -29.69 -20.83
C ALA A 24 -7.09 -30.79 -19.77
N LEU A 25 -5.85 -30.90 -19.29
CA LEU A 25 -5.50 -31.84 -18.23
C LEU A 25 -6.14 -31.47 -16.90
N LEU A 26 -6.13 -30.18 -16.53
CA LEU A 26 -6.78 -29.70 -15.31
C LEU A 26 -8.29 -29.88 -15.36
N THR A 27 -8.94 -29.61 -16.49
CA THR A 27 -10.38 -29.85 -16.67
C THR A 27 -10.72 -31.32 -16.44
N GLY A 28 -9.92 -32.25 -16.95
CA GLY A 28 -10.13 -33.68 -16.72
C GLY A 28 -9.93 -34.16 -15.27
N LEU A 29 -9.39 -33.31 -14.40
CA LEU A 29 -9.22 -33.57 -12.96
C LEU A 29 -10.28 -32.88 -12.09
N GLY A 30 -11.03 -31.93 -12.67
CA GLY A 30 -12.05 -31.17 -11.96
C GLY A 30 -13.32 -31.98 -11.69
N PRO A 31 -14.21 -31.46 -10.82
CA PRO A 31 -15.54 -32.03 -10.63
C PRO A 31 -16.35 -31.93 -11.92
N GLU A 32 -17.20 -32.92 -12.17
CA GLU A 32 -18.12 -32.93 -13.30
C GLU A 32 -19.56 -32.67 -12.83
N PRO A 33 -20.27 -31.71 -13.45
CA PRO A 33 -19.81 -30.69 -14.38
C PRO A 33 -19.03 -29.57 -13.67
N ASN A 34 -18.06 -29.03 -14.40
CA ASN A 34 -17.15 -28.01 -13.93
C ASN A 34 -17.66 -26.61 -14.32
N ARG A 35 -17.80 -25.71 -13.34
CA ARG A 35 -18.18 -24.30 -13.59
C ARG A 35 -16.99 -23.39 -13.87
N GLY A 36 -15.77 -23.89 -13.71
CA GLY A 36 -14.56 -23.17 -14.06
C GLY A 36 -13.38 -23.59 -13.19
N ILE A 37 -12.18 -23.32 -13.69
CA ILE A 37 -10.91 -23.59 -13.00
C ILE A 37 -10.12 -22.30 -12.92
N HIS A 38 -9.57 -22.02 -11.75
CA HIS A 38 -8.57 -21.01 -11.50
C HIS A 38 -7.28 -21.70 -11.06
N ALA A 39 -6.22 -21.56 -11.86
CA ALA A 39 -4.92 -22.14 -11.61
C ALA A 39 -3.86 -21.05 -11.52
N ILE A 40 -3.06 -21.08 -10.47
CA ILE A 40 -1.89 -20.24 -10.28
C ILE A 40 -0.70 -21.15 -10.06
N PHE A 41 0.32 -20.99 -10.90
CA PHE A 41 1.59 -21.68 -10.77
C PHE A 41 2.67 -20.65 -10.46
N VAL A 42 3.45 -20.88 -9.41
CA VAL A 42 4.59 -20.04 -9.01
C VAL A 42 5.85 -20.89 -9.08
N LEU A 43 6.78 -20.53 -9.96
CA LEU A 43 7.94 -21.36 -10.24
C LEU A 43 9.23 -20.55 -10.24
N THR A 44 10.27 -21.20 -9.72
CA THR A 44 11.68 -20.85 -9.85
C THR A 44 12.46 -22.11 -10.19
N VAL A 45 13.79 -22.02 -10.35
CA VAL A 45 14.64 -23.22 -10.48
C VAL A 45 14.71 -24.07 -9.21
N ALA A 46 14.44 -23.48 -8.04
CA ALA A 46 14.65 -24.13 -6.73
C ALA A 46 13.35 -24.54 -6.03
N ALA A 47 12.22 -23.91 -6.37
CA ALA A 47 10.93 -24.19 -5.76
C ALA A 47 9.78 -24.00 -6.75
N GLU A 48 8.71 -24.76 -6.52
CA GLU A 48 7.46 -24.68 -7.26
C GLU A 48 6.27 -24.74 -6.31
N LEU A 49 5.22 -24.02 -6.66
CA LEU A 49 3.94 -23.99 -5.97
C LEU A 49 2.82 -23.98 -7.01
N ALA A 50 1.76 -24.73 -6.73
CA ALA A 50 0.55 -24.74 -7.55
C ALA A 50 -0.68 -24.60 -6.66
N SER A 51 -1.50 -23.60 -6.95
CA SER A 51 -2.82 -23.41 -6.37
C SER A 51 -3.84 -23.56 -7.48
N VAL A 52 -4.57 -24.68 -7.49
CA VAL A 52 -5.59 -24.96 -8.49
C VAL A 52 -6.91 -25.24 -7.80
N VAL A 53 -7.90 -24.42 -8.13
CA VAL A 53 -9.25 -24.49 -7.57
C VAL A 53 -10.24 -24.60 -8.71
N ALA A 54 -11.09 -25.62 -8.67
CA ALA A 54 -12.25 -25.74 -9.52
C ALA A 54 -13.52 -25.34 -8.76
N THR A 55 -14.56 -24.99 -9.50
CA THR A 55 -15.89 -24.72 -8.94
C THR A 55 -16.84 -25.85 -9.35
N ASP A 56 -17.45 -26.51 -8.36
CA ASP A 56 -18.46 -27.55 -8.63
C ASP A 56 -19.82 -26.96 -9.08
N GLU A 57 -20.80 -27.83 -9.36
CA GLU A 57 -22.17 -27.43 -9.71
C GLU A 57 -22.85 -26.47 -8.73
N GLN A 58 -22.52 -26.60 -7.45
CA GLN A 58 -23.15 -25.87 -6.35
C GLN A 58 -22.44 -24.54 -6.10
N GLY A 59 -21.35 -24.26 -6.81
CA GLY A 59 -20.54 -23.07 -6.62
C GLY A 59 -19.47 -23.23 -5.53
N HIS A 60 -19.22 -24.44 -5.04
CA HIS A 60 -18.22 -24.67 -4.01
C HIS A 60 -16.82 -24.83 -4.61
N PRO A 61 -15.78 -24.25 -3.96
CA PRO A 61 -14.40 -24.44 -4.38
C PRO A 61 -13.91 -25.86 -4.04
N VAL A 62 -13.32 -26.53 -5.03
CA VAL A 62 -12.69 -27.84 -4.92
C VAL A 62 -11.21 -27.71 -5.28
N GLN A 63 -10.33 -27.98 -4.33
CA GLN A 63 -8.89 -27.97 -4.57
C GLN A 63 -8.50 -29.15 -5.47
N ILE A 64 -7.74 -28.87 -6.52
CA ILE A 64 -7.09 -29.86 -7.37
C ILE A 64 -5.61 -29.89 -7.00
N LEU A 65 -5.06 -31.09 -6.81
CA LEU A 65 -3.62 -31.30 -6.74
C LEU A 65 -3.10 -31.66 -8.14
N PRO A 66 -2.34 -30.78 -8.82
CA PRO A 66 -1.88 -31.05 -10.17
C PRO A 66 -0.92 -32.25 -10.17
N PRO A 67 -1.12 -33.24 -11.05
CA PRO A 67 -0.20 -34.36 -11.18
C PRO A 67 1.11 -33.90 -11.82
N GLU A 68 2.15 -34.72 -11.67
CA GLU A 68 3.48 -34.45 -12.21
C GLU A 68 3.49 -34.24 -13.73
N GLU A 69 2.57 -34.85 -14.50
CA GLU A 69 2.42 -34.56 -15.93
C GLU A 69 2.09 -33.08 -16.18
N VAL A 70 1.22 -32.49 -15.37
CA VAL A 70 0.87 -31.07 -15.48
C VAL A 70 2.05 -30.21 -15.04
N MET A 71 2.69 -30.53 -13.92
CA MET A 71 3.84 -29.76 -13.41
C MET A 71 5.02 -29.80 -14.39
N ALA A 72 5.31 -30.94 -15.01
CA ALA A 72 6.35 -31.07 -16.03
C ALA A 72 6.07 -30.16 -17.24
N LEU A 73 4.81 -30.07 -17.70
CA LEU A 73 4.43 -29.15 -18.77
C LEU A 73 4.60 -27.68 -18.36
N VAL A 74 4.25 -27.33 -17.12
CA VAL A 74 4.42 -25.98 -16.58
C VAL A 74 5.90 -25.59 -16.50
N ARG A 75 6.79 -26.52 -16.09
CA ARG A 75 8.25 -26.28 -16.08
C ARG A 75 8.80 -26.04 -17.49
N VAL A 76 8.42 -26.87 -18.46
CA VAL A 76 8.81 -26.68 -19.87
C VAL A 76 8.28 -25.35 -20.42
N HIS A 77 7.04 -24.99 -20.07
CA HIS A 77 6.45 -23.70 -20.45
C HIS A 77 7.24 -22.53 -19.88
N ARG A 78 7.61 -22.58 -18.58
CA ARG A 78 8.43 -21.55 -17.95
C ARG A 78 9.79 -21.42 -18.64
N GLU A 79 10.48 -22.52 -18.87
CA GLU A 79 11.80 -22.51 -19.52
C GLU A 79 11.72 -21.90 -20.93
N ALA A 80 10.69 -22.23 -21.70
CA ALA A 80 10.46 -21.62 -23.01
C ALA A 80 10.24 -20.10 -22.94
N SER A 81 9.71 -19.58 -21.84
CA SER A 81 9.53 -18.14 -21.64
C SER A 81 10.85 -17.39 -21.32
N ALA A 82 11.93 -18.10 -20.97
CA ALA A 82 13.23 -17.48 -20.67
C ALA A 82 13.87 -16.75 -21.87
N GLY A 83 13.46 -17.07 -23.11
CA GLY A 83 13.91 -16.36 -24.31
C GLY A 83 13.36 -14.93 -24.49
N ARG A 84 12.46 -14.48 -23.60
CA ARG A 84 11.88 -13.14 -23.62
C ARG A 84 12.81 -12.14 -22.92
N SER A 85 12.68 -10.86 -23.25
CA SER A 85 13.48 -9.77 -22.65
C SER A 85 13.33 -9.66 -21.13
N GLU A 86 12.17 -10.06 -20.61
CA GLU A 86 11.78 -10.02 -19.20
C GLU A 86 12.31 -11.24 -18.42
N GLY A 87 12.83 -12.25 -19.12
CA GLY A 87 13.16 -13.55 -18.57
C GLY A 87 11.93 -14.45 -18.38
N PRO A 88 12.07 -15.58 -17.67
CA PRO A 88 10.93 -16.46 -17.40
C PRO A 88 9.89 -15.77 -16.52
N TRP A 89 8.61 -16.09 -16.67
CA TRP A 89 7.60 -15.58 -15.74
C TRP A 89 7.85 -16.11 -14.32
N TRP A 90 7.42 -15.35 -13.29
CA TRP A 90 7.44 -15.82 -11.89
C TRP A 90 6.15 -16.54 -11.54
N ARG A 91 5.02 -16.01 -12.04
CA ARG A 91 3.70 -16.58 -11.86
C ARG A 91 2.99 -16.74 -13.20
N TYR A 92 2.32 -17.88 -13.35
CA TYR A 92 1.46 -18.20 -14.48
C TYR A 92 0.04 -18.39 -13.98
N LEU A 93 -0.87 -17.56 -14.47
CA LEU A 93 -2.28 -17.60 -14.14
C LEU A 93 -3.02 -18.19 -15.33
N LEU A 94 -3.85 -19.19 -15.07
CA LEU A 94 -4.70 -19.83 -16.06
C LEU A 94 -6.13 -19.91 -15.52
N VAL A 95 -7.07 -19.45 -16.32
CA VAL A 95 -8.50 -19.52 -16.02
C VAL A 95 -9.19 -20.30 -17.13
N VAL A 96 -9.99 -21.30 -16.75
CA VAL A 96 -10.93 -21.99 -17.63
C VAL A 96 -12.33 -21.58 -17.19
N SER A 97 -13.10 -20.94 -18.07
CA SER A 97 -14.49 -20.59 -17.78
C SER A 97 -15.42 -21.81 -17.86
N GLU A 98 -16.67 -21.64 -17.42
CA GLU A 98 -17.75 -22.62 -17.62
C GLU A 98 -17.95 -23.00 -19.11
N SER A 99 -17.73 -22.05 -20.03
CA SER A 99 -17.82 -22.31 -21.47
C SER A 99 -16.59 -23.04 -22.05
N GLY A 100 -15.59 -23.35 -21.22
CA GLY A 100 -14.32 -23.92 -21.65
C GLY A 100 -13.35 -22.92 -22.29
N GLU A 101 -13.64 -21.62 -22.21
CA GLU A 101 -12.73 -20.57 -22.67
C GLU A 101 -11.49 -20.56 -21.77
N VAL A 102 -10.31 -20.61 -22.38
CA VAL A 102 -9.03 -20.57 -21.67
C VAL A 102 -8.43 -19.18 -21.77
N ARG A 103 -8.16 -18.57 -20.62
CA ARG A 103 -7.44 -17.29 -20.50
C ARG A 103 -6.16 -17.49 -19.70
N THR A 104 -5.12 -16.78 -20.08
CA THR A 104 -3.80 -16.87 -19.45
C THR A 104 -3.24 -15.49 -19.17
N ASP A 105 -2.54 -15.36 -18.06
CA ASP A 105 -1.76 -14.18 -17.72
C ASP A 105 -0.41 -14.60 -17.12
N TYR A 106 0.59 -13.73 -17.27
CA TYR A 106 1.96 -13.95 -16.83
C TYR A 106 2.41 -12.76 -16.01
N ASP A 107 2.81 -13.02 -14.77
CA ASP A 107 3.27 -11.99 -13.85
C ASP A 107 4.80 -12.11 -13.70
N PHE A 108 5.49 -11.02 -14.09
CA PHE A 108 6.94 -10.88 -14.09
C PHE A 108 7.44 -10.08 -12.88
N GLY A 109 6.57 -9.88 -11.89
CA GLY A 109 6.85 -9.22 -10.62
C GLY A 109 6.57 -7.73 -10.67
N GLU A 110 5.76 -7.24 -11.59
CA GLU A 110 5.37 -5.82 -11.65
C GLU A 110 4.73 -5.35 -10.33
N GLN A 111 4.12 -6.29 -9.60
CA GLN A 111 3.50 -6.09 -8.30
C GLN A 111 4.02 -7.12 -7.28
N PRO A 112 4.02 -6.81 -5.96
CA PRO A 112 4.35 -7.79 -4.94
C PRO A 112 3.40 -8.98 -4.98
N PHE A 113 3.95 -10.18 -4.88
CA PHE A 113 3.13 -11.39 -4.82
C PHE A 113 2.36 -11.44 -3.50
N PRO A 114 1.16 -12.04 -3.50
CA PRO A 114 0.50 -12.43 -2.26
C PRO A 114 1.42 -13.31 -1.40
N ASP A 115 1.30 -13.22 -0.08
CA ASP A 115 2.18 -13.95 0.86
C ASP A 115 2.16 -15.46 0.60
N GLU A 116 1.00 -16.02 0.25
CA GLU A 116 0.84 -17.44 -0.09
C GLU A 116 1.56 -17.88 -1.38
N HIS A 117 1.98 -16.91 -2.20
CA HIS A 117 2.69 -17.11 -3.46
C HIS A 117 4.14 -16.59 -3.39
N LEU A 118 4.55 -15.97 -2.29
CA LEU A 118 5.87 -15.39 -2.14
C LEU A 118 6.84 -16.42 -1.56
N PHE A 119 7.88 -16.77 -2.32
CA PHE A 119 8.93 -17.63 -1.81
C PHE A 119 9.92 -16.88 -0.90
N PRO A 120 10.68 -17.60 -0.06
CA PRO A 120 11.85 -17.03 0.61
C PRO A 120 12.87 -16.43 -0.36
N ALA A 121 13.63 -15.44 0.09
CA ALA A 121 14.59 -14.68 -0.72
C ALA A 121 15.62 -15.57 -1.45
N GLU A 122 16.11 -16.63 -0.80
CA GLU A 122 17.10 -17.57 -1.33
C GLU A 122 16.62 -18.31 -2.58
N VAL A 123 15.31 -18.56 -2.69
CA VAL A 123 14.70 -19.22 -3.85
C VAL A 123 14.81 -18.33 -5.08
N TYR A 124 14.56 -17.03 -4.92
CA TYR A 124 14.72 -16.07 -6.01
C TYR A 124 16.19 -15.80 -6.35
N ARG A 125 17.10 -15.80 -5.37
CA ARG A 125 18.55 -15.69 -5.65
C ARG A 125 19.04 -16.85 -6.52
N ALA A 126 18.66 -18.08 -6.18
CA ALA A 126 19.01 -19.25 -6.98
C ALA A 126 18.45 -19.17 -8.41
N ASP A 127 17.24 -18.63 -8.59
CA ASP A 127 16.68 -18.42 -9.92
C ASP A 127 17.46 -17.40 -10.74
N LEU A 128 17.87 -16.29 -10.12
CA LEU A 128 18.63 -15.23 -10.78
C LEU A 128 20.08 -15.64 -11.14
N GLU A 129 20.63 -16.66 -10.48
CA GLU A 129 21.90 -17.28 -10.90
C GLU A 129 21.77 -18.02 -12.24
N VAL A 130 20.60 -18.62 -12.51
CA VAL A 130 20.32 -19.39 -13.75
C VAL A 130 19.72 -18.51 -14.85
N PHE A 131 18.81 -17.61 -14.48
CA PHE A 131 18.13 -16.66 -15.36
C PHE A 131 18.40 -15.21 -14.89
N PRO A 132 19.61 -14.67 -15.15
CA PRO A 132 19.95 -13.32 -14.73
C PRO A 132 19.02 -12.28 -15.35
N ARG A 133 18.60 -11.32 -14.54
CA ARG A 133 17.85 -10.14 -14.99
C ARG A 133 18.69 -8.89 -14.81
N ARG A 134 18.67 -8.02 -15.82
CA ARG A 134 19.39 -6.73 -15.77
C ARG A 134 18.86 -5.82 -14.66
N ARG A 135 17.57 -5.95 -14.34
CA ARG A 135 16.87 -5.11 -13.39
C ARG A 135 15.66 -5.88 -12.85
N LEU A 136 15.42 -5.73 -11.56
CA LEU A 136 14.27 -6.27 -10.87
C LEU A 136 13.30 -5.14 -10.48
N PRO A 137 12.00 -5.43 -10.39
CA PRO A 137 11.06 -4.60 -9.65
C PRO A 137 11.60 -4.31 -8.24
N VAL A 138 11.50 -3.06 -7.78
CA VAL A 138 12.16 -2.59 -6.54
C VAL A 138 11.76 -3.45 -5.34
N TRP A 139 10.48 -3.84 -5.23
CA TRP A 139 10.01 -4.68 -4.14
C TRP A 139 10.67 -6.07 -4.12
N LEU A 140 10.89 -6.68 -5.29
CA LEU A 140 11.50 -8.01 -5.38
C LEU A 140 13.00 -7.91 -5.11
N ALA A 141 13.64 -6.85 -5.64
CA ALA A 141 15.03 -6.55 -5.35
C ALA A 141 15.26 -6.31 -3.85
N ALA A 142 14.34 -5.60 -3.18
CA ALA A 142 14.34 -5.40 -1.73
C ALA A 142 14.10 -6.71 -0.97
N HIS A 143 13.08 -7.49 -1.31
CA HIS A 143 12.80 -8.81 -0.71
C HIS A 143 14.04 -9.72 -0.73
N ILE A 144 14.79 -9.67 -1.83
CA ILE A 144 16.01 -10.47 -2.02
C ILE A 144 17.21 -9.86 -1.28
N GLY A 145 17.33 -8.55 -1.22
CA GLY A 145 18.58 -7.85 -0.93
C GLY A 145 18.56 -6.84 0.22
N HIS A 146 17.45 -6.67 0.95
CA HIS A 146 17.37 -5.65 1.99
C HIS A 146 18.35 -5.91 3.13
N ALA A 147 18.51 -7.18 3.55
CA ALA A 147 19.42 -7.60 4.60
C ALA A 147 19.32 -6.76 5.89
N ASP A 148 18.09 -6.40 6.26
CA ASP A 148 17.76 -5.55 7.41
C ASP A 148 18.48 -4.19 7.46
N ARG A 149 19.02 -3.70 6.34
CA ARG A 149 19.79 -2.44 6.27
C ARG A 149 18.99 -1.21 6.70
N GLN A 150 17.66 -1.28 6.64
CA GLN A 150 16.75 -0.21 7.07
C GLN A 150 16.10 -0.47 8.43
N SER A 151 16.40 -1.60 9.07
CA SER A 151 15.92 -1.91 10.41
C SER A 151 16.70 -1.08 11.43
N ARG A 152 15.98 -0.46 12.37
CA ARG A 152 16.55 0.28 13.51
C ARG A 152 15.98 -0.24 14.83
N PRO A 153 16.43 -1.41 15.31
CA PRO A 153 16.05 -1.91 16.64
C PRO A 153 16.41 -0.92 17.75
N ALA A 154 15.71 -0.96 18.88
CA ALA A 154 15.90 -0.01 19.98
C ALA A 154 17.36 0.05 20.50
N GLU A 155 18.05 -1.09 20.53
CA GLU A 155 19.48 -1.15 20.91
C GLU A 155 20.38 -0.39 19.95
N MET A 156 20.11 -0.48 18.64
CA MET A 156 20.83 0.27 17.61
C MET A 156 20.53 1.76 17.73
N ALA A 157 19.25 2.12 17.91
CA ALA A 157 18.83 3.51 18.10
C ALA A 157 19.48 4.16 19.33
N ALA A 158 19.59 3.43 20.44
CA ALA A 158 20.21 3.92 21.68
C ALA A 158 21.73 4.11 21.58
N ARG A 159 22.40 3.41 20.65
CA ARG A 159 23.85 3.49 20.42
C ARG A 159 24.25 4.43 19.30
N ALA A 160 23.28 4.94 18.54
CA ALA A 160 23.54 5.81 17.41
C ALA A 160 24.35 7.04 17.85
N GLU A 161 25.41 7.36 17.11
CA GLU A 161 26.22 8.53 17.42
C GLU A 161 25.43 9.81 17.15
N PRO A 162 25.66 10.89 17.93
CA PRO A 162 25.00 12.16 17.70
C PRO A 162 25.49 12.77 16.38
N VAL A 163 24.63 12.70 15.37
CA VAL A 163 24.79 13.43 14.11
C VAL A 163 23.79 14.59 14.09
N VAL A 164 24.19 15.71 13.49
CA VAL A 164 23.28 16.87 13.36
C VAL A 164 22.21 16.54 12.33
N ALA A 165 20.97 16.45 12.81
CA ALA A 165 19.79 16.34 11.97
C ALA A 165 19.46 17.69 11.32
N ALA A 166 18.81 17.64 10.15
CA ALA A 166 18.32 18.84 9.48
C ALA A 166 16.91 19.16 10.00
N VAL A 167 16.73 20.39 10.49
CA VAL A 167 15.40 20.99 10.69
C VAL A 167 14.79 21.27 9.32
N THR A 168 13.50 21.00 9.14
CA THR A 168 12.82 21.18 7.87
C THR A 168 11.42 21.76 8.03
N ASP A 169 11.02 22.59 7.07
CA ASP A 169 9.67 23.16 6.94
C ASP A 169 8.92 22.53 5.74
N GLU A 170 9.40 21.38 5.22
CA GLU A 170 8.77 20.63 4.12
C GLU A 170 7.37 20.11 4.48
N LEU A 171 7.10 19.92 5.78
CA LEU A 171 5.84 19.42 6.30
C LEU A 171 5.13 20.52 7.11
N PRO A 172 3.79 20.60 7.07
CA PRO A 172 3.05 21.43 8.01
C PRO A 172 3.38 21.06 9.46
N ALA A 173 3.29 22.03 10.37
CA ALA A 173 3.43 21.77 11.80
C ALA A 173 2.53 20.61 12.25
N LEU A 174 2.99 19.78 13.19
CA LEU A 174 2.32 18.53 13.56
C LEU A 174 0.80 18.68 13.86
N PRO A 175 0.33 19.71 14.59
CA PRO A 175 -1.10 19.89 14.82
C PRO A 175 -1.91 20.11 13.53
N LEU A 176 -1.38 20.88 12.59
CA LEU A 176 -2.02 21.14 11.29
C LEU A 176 -2.03 19.87 10.43
N LEU A 177 -0.89 19.16 10.39
CA LEU A 177 -0.77 17.90 9.66
C LEU A 177 -1.79 16.88 10.16
N MET A 178 -1.90 16.69 11.49
CA MET A 178 -2.86 15.77 12.10
C MET A 178 -4.31 16.21 11.86
N GLY A 179 -4.60 17.50 11.99
CA GLY A 179 -5.92 18.07 11.73
C GLY A 179 -6.42 17.74 10.32
N ARG A 180 -5.58 18.02 9.32
CA ARG A 180 -5.89 17.76 7.91
C ARG A 180 -5.95 16.27 7.59
N TRP A 181 -5.06 15.45 8.17
CA TRP A 181 -5.11 13.99 8.02
C TRP A 181 -6.44 13.43 8.52
N ALA A 182 -6.90 13.90 9.68
CA ALA A 182 -8.16 13.46 10.27
C ALA A 182 -9.37 13.90 9.45
N VAL A 183 -9.37 15.11 8.88
CA VAL A 183 -10.43 15.56 7.97
C VAL A 183 -10.47 14.71 6.71
N LEU A 184 -9.32 14.46 6.08
CA LEU A 184 -9.25 13.57 4.91
C LEU A 184 -9.76 12.18 5.27
N SER A 185 -9.34 11.64 6.41
CA SER A 185 -9.82 10.33 6.87
C SER A 185 -11.34 10.30 7.07
N ALA A 186 -11.89 11.30 7.75
CA ALA A 186 -13.33 11.44 7.95
C ALA A 186 -14.07 11.51 6.60
N ALA A 187 -13.54 12.26 5.62
CA ALA A 187 -14.15 12.39 4.30
C ALA A 187 -14.20 11.06 3.53
N PHE A 188 -13.09 10.31 3.50
CA PHE A 188 -13.05 9.00 2.85
C PHE A 188 -14.01 8.00 3.51
N VAL A 189 -14.12 8.04 4.84
CA VAL A 189 -15.07 7.21 5.60
C VAL A 189 -16.52 7.64 5.32
N ALA A 190 -16.81 8.94 5.26
CA ALA A 190 -18.16 9.45 5.01
C ALA A 190 -18.73 9.00 3.65
N VAL A 191 -17.88 8.88 2.63
CA VAL A 191 -18.28 8.39 1.30
C VAL A 191 -18.22 6.86 1.18
N GLY A 192 -17.97 6.14 2.28
CA GLY A 192 -17.92 4.69 2.32
C GLY A 192 -16.73 4.10 1.56
N SER A 193 -15.66 4.87 1.32
CA SER A 193 -14.49 4.37 0.60
C SER A 193 -13.72 3.39 1.48
N PRO A 194 -13.45 2.16 1.01
CA PRO A 194 -12.60 1.21 1.74
C PRO A 194 -11.12 1.65 1.73
N TRP A 195 -10.76 2.63 0.90
CA TRP A 195 -9.40 3.13 0.71
C TRP A 195 -9.20 4.51 1.38
N GLY A 196 -7.97 5.03 1.28
CA GLY A 196 -7.60 6.37 1.75
C GLY A 196 -7.09 6.41 3.19
N PRO A 197 -6.82 7.61 3.72
CA PRO A 197 -6.24 7.75 5.05
C PRO A 197 -7.17 7.26 6.15
N ARG A 198 -6.59 6.71 7.21
CA ARG A 198 -7.24 6.27 8.44
C ARG A 198 -6.57 6.88 9.64
N VAL A 199 -7.35 7.16 10.67
CA VAL A 199 -6.89 7.50 12.00
C VAL A 199 -7.26 6.36 12.94
N LEU A 200 -6.31 5.96 13.76
CA LEU A 200 -6.45 5.11 14.93
C LEU A 200 -5.89 5.89 16.14
N PRO A 201 -6.14 5.45 17.38
CA PRO A 201 -5.53 6.09 18.55
C PRO A 201 -4.01 6.19 18.39
N ALA A 202 -3.51 7.44 18.39
CA ALA A 202 -2.10 7.79 18.23
C ALA A 202 -1.43 7.38 16.89
N LEU A 203 -2.21 7.03 15.86
CA LEU A 203 -1.68 6.55 14.59
C LEU A 203 -2.51 7.05 13.39
N GLY A 204 -1.86 7.75 12.46
CA GLY A 204 -2.36 7.96 11.10
C GLY A 204 -1.79 6.89 10.16
N LEU A 205 -2.65 6.25 9.37
CA LEU A 205 -2.26 5.32 8.31
C LEU A 205 -2.72 5.85 6.96
N PHE A 206 -1.86 5.75 5.96
CA PHE A 206 -2.20 6.07 4.58
C PHE A 206 -1.49 5.13 3.63
N GLU A 207 -2.27 4.52 2.75
CA GLU A 207 -1.78 3.80 1.59
C GLU A 207 -2.55 4.36 0.39
N GLY A 208 -1.82 4.94 -0.56
CA GLY A 208 -2.38 5.47 -1.80
C GLY A 208 -2.64 4.35 -2.82
N ASN A 209 -3.34 4.72 -3.91
CA ASN A 209 -3.72 3.78 -4.96
C ASN A 209 -2.52 3.14 -5.69
N GLU A 210 -1.34 3.75 -5.58
CA GLU A 210 -0.11 3.29 -6.23
C GLU A 210 0.85 2.58 -5.26
N ARG A 211 0.40 2.10 -4.09
CA ARG A 211 1.24 1.46 -3.04
C ARG A 211 2.30 2.36 -2.39
N SER A 212 2.30 3.64 -2.72
CA SER A 212 2.98 4.66 -1.92
C SER A 212 2.18 4.86 -0.64
N GLY A 213 2.86 5.03 0.49
CA GLY A 213 2.15 5.14 1.76
C GLY A 213 3.05 5.49 2.93
N SER A 214 2.41 5.86 4.03
CA SER A 214 3.08 6.27 5.26
C SER A 214 2.27 5.98 6.51
N SER A 215 2.98 5.99 7.63
CA SER A 215 2.42 5.99 8.97
C SER A 215 2.90 7.21 9.72
N LEU A 216 1.98 7.88 10.42
CA LEU A 216 2.24 8.94 11.37
C LEU A 216 1.97 8.41 12.79
N TRP A 217 3.02 8.18 13.57
CA TRP A 217 2.91 7.84 14.98
C TRP A 217 2.97 9.09 15.85
N ILE A 218 1.96 9.32 16.68
CA ILE A 218 1.96 10.36 17.71
C ILE A 218 2.46 9.76 19.02
N LEU A 219 3.45 10.39 19.64
CA LEU A 219 4.13 9.89 20.83
C LEU A 219 3.97 10.87 22.00
N PRO A 220 4.12 10.39 23.25
CA PRO A 220 4.13 11.27 24.41
C PRO A 220 5.24 12.32 24.36
N GLY A 221 4.96 13.51 24.89
CA GLY A 221 5.96 14.58 25.05
C GLY A 221 6.19 15.44 23.82
N ASP A 222 5.13 15.74 23.07
CA ASP A 222 5.16 16.51 21.80
C ASP A 222 6.13 15.91 20.78
N ARG A 223 5.93 14.62 20.49
CA ARG A 223 6.78 13.85 19.58
C ARG A 223 5.93 13.15 18.54
N ALA A 224 6.48 12.97 17.36
CA ALA A 224 5.89 12.13 16.33
C ALA A 224 6.94 11.55 15.39
N VAL A 225 6.56 10.50 14.67
CA VAL A 225 7.34 9.95 13.55
C VAL A 225 6.43 9.80 12.35
N LEU A 226 6.79 10.48 11.25
CA LEU A 226 6.19 10.26 9.94
C LEU A 226 7.21 9.53 9.07
N SER A 227 6.90 8.29 8.71
CA SER A 227 7.78 7.48 7.87
C SER A 227 6.97 6.66 6.87
N GLY A 228 7.59 6.32 5.75
CA GLY A 228 6.88 5.68 4.65
C GLY A 228 7.77 5.37 3.46
N GLY A 229 7.13 4.95 2.37
CA GLY A 229 7.80 4.59 1.13
C GLY A 229 7.02 5.08 -0.07
N VAL A 230 7.77 5.55 -1.08
CA VAL A 230 7.24 5.84 -2.41
C VAL A 230 7.38 4.59 -3.26
N TRP A 231 6.32 4.23 -3.97
CA TRP A 231 6.34 3.08 -4.86
C TRP A 231 7.35 3.29 -5.98
N ASN A 232 8.18 2.27 -6.24
CA ASN A 232 9.30 2.34 -7.18
C ASN A 232 10.21 3.56 -6.95
N ASP A 233 10.45 3.92 -5.69
CA ASP A 233 11.35 5.01 -5.31
C ASP A 233 12.68 4.92 -6.08
N PRO A 234 13.10 5.99 -6.78
CA PRO A 234 14.28 5.95 -7.64
C PRO A 234 15.59 5.80 -6.87
N VAL A 235 15.64 6.23 -5.60
CA VAL A 235 16.82 6.02 -4.74
C VAL A 235 16.92 4.56 -4.36
N LEU A 236 15.84 3.95 -3.89
CA LEU A 236 15.82 2.51 -3.56
C LEU A 236 16.09 1.65 -4.79
N ASP A 237 15.54 2.03 -5.94
CA ASP A 237 15.85 1.37 -7.19
C ASP A 237 17.35 1.41 -7.52
N ALA A 238 18.00 2.56 -7.39
CA ALA A 238 19.45 2.68 -7.59
C ALA A 238 20.23 1.83 -6.57
N VAL A 239 19.78 1.77 -5.32
CA VAL A 239 20.40 0.94 -4.27
C VAL A 239 20.34 -0.54 -4.61
N TYR A 240 19.17 -1.03 -5.03
CA TYR A 240 18.96 -2.46 -5.23
C TYR A 240 19.37 -2.95 -6.63
N ASN A 241 19.26 -2.12 -7.66
CA ASN A 241 19.53 -2.51 -9.04
C ASN A 241 20.83 -1.93 -9.61
N SER A 242 21.47 -0.98 -8.93
CA SER A 242 22.69 -0.29 -9.43
C SER A 242 23.78 -0.12 -8.36
N GLU A 243 23.70 -0.88 -7.26
CA GLU A 243 24.70 -0.88 -6.16
C GLU A 243 24.94 0.50 -5.53
N ALA A 244 23.98 1.43 -5.62
CA ALA A 244 24.09 2.71 -4.93
C ALA A 244 24.10 2.51 -3.40
N PRO A 245 24.75 3.41 -2.63
CA PRO A 245 24.76 3.31 -1.18
C PRO A 245 23.34 3.47 -0.60
N MET A 246 22.99 2.63 0.38
CA MET A 246 21.73 2.75 1.12
C MET A 246 21.69 4.08 1.87
N PRO A 247 20.62 4.90 1.72
CA PRO A 247 20.50 6.14 2.48
C PRO A 247 20.36 5.88 3.98
N ASP A 248 21.09 6.63 4.81
CA ASP A 248 20.86 6.67 6.25
C ASP A 248 19.70 7.62 6.57
N LEU A 249 18.48 7.08 6.50
CA LEU A 249 17.25 7.81 6.79
C LEU A 249 17.11 8.23 8.27
N TYR A 250 17.99 7.72 9.15
CA TYR A 250 17.92 7.91 10.59
C TYR A 250 19.10 8.70 11.14
N ALA A 251 19.94 9.27 10.28
CA ALA A 251 21.08 10.09 10.68
C ALA A 251 20.61 11.26 11.58
N GLY A 252 21.06 11.27 12.82
CA GLY A 252 20.68 12.28 13.83
C GLY A 252 19.32 12.05 14.49
N ALA A 253 18.63 10.95 14.18
CA ALA A 253 17.35 10.62 14.80
C ALA A 253 17.54 10.22 16.28
N PRO A 254 16.70 10.75 17.19
CA PRO A 254 16.70 10.36 18.60
C PRO A 254 16.54 8.85 18.82
N ALA A 255 16.95 8.36 19.99
CA ALA A 255 16.87 6.94 20.34
C ALA A 255 15.44 6.37 20.35
N TRP A 256 14.42 7.23 20.49
CA TRP A 256 13.01 6.83 20.48
C TRP A 256 12.44 6.66 19.07
N VAL A 257 13.16 7.08 18.02
CA VAL A 257 12.80 6.79 16.61
C VAL A 257 13.29 5.38 16.28
N ALA A 258 12.55 4.34 16.62
CA ALA A 258 12.98 2.96 16.44
C ALA A 258 11.91 2.15 15.69
N ASN A 259 12.19 0.89 15.35
CA ASN A 259 11.26 0.01 14.62
C ASN A 259 9.80 0.05 15.12
N ALA A 260 9.59 0.20 16.44
CA ALA A 260 8.25 0.27 17.04
C ALA A 260 7.41 1.49 16.61
N THR A 261 8.06 2.55 16.12
CA THR A 261 7.42 3.82 15.70
C THR A 261 7.65 4.10 14.22
N LEU A 262 8.26 3.16 13.49
CA LEU A 262 8.54 3.28 12.06
C LEU A 262 7.46 2.57 11.25
N ASN A 263 7.32 2.99 10.00
CA ASN A 263 6.50 2.29 9.03
C ASN A 263 7.04 0.87 8.82
N PRO A 264 6.17 -0.16 8.70
CA PRO A 264 6.59 -1.55 8.47
C PRO A 264 7.51 -1.74 7.25
N ARG A 265 7.49 -0.80 6.29
CA ARG A 265 8.43 -0.76 5.16
C ARG A 265 9.91 -0.80 5.56
N ALA A 266 10.26 -0.33 6.75
CA ALA A 266 11.62 -0.45 7.30
C ALA A 266 12.08 -1.91 7.43
N GLY A 267 11.16 -2.83 7.76
CA GLY A 267 11.46 -4.25 7.92
C GLY A 267 11.62 -5.01 6.60
N ILE A 268 11.07 -4.48 5.50
CA ILE A 268 11.12 -5.11 4.17
C ILE A 268 12.01 -4.35 3.18
N GLY A 269 12.77 -3.36 3.65
CA GLY A 269 13.71 -2.60 2.83
C GLY A 269 13.07 -1.62 1.84
N LEU A 270 11.83 -1.18 2.09
CA LEU A 270 11.07 -0.29 1.22
C LEU A 270 10.78 1.07 1.85
N LEU A 271 11.52 1.45 2.89
CA LEU A 271 11.40 2.78 3.48
C LEU A 271 12.15 3.79 2.60
N SER A 272 11.46 4.84 2.18
CA SER A 272 12.04 5.90 1.34
C SER A 272 12.33 7.18 2.14
N PHE A 273 11.60 7.41 3.23
CA PHE A 273 11.75 8.60 4.07
C PHE A 273 11.41 8.36 5.54
N CYS A 274 11.98 9.21 6.40
CA CYS A 274 11.68 9.28 7.82
C CYS A 274 11.83 10.73 8.32
N TYR A 275 10.76 11.27 8.88
CA TYR A 275 10.71 12.54 9.57
C TYR A 275 10.33 12.30 11.02
N TRP A 276 10.88 13.09 11.93
CA TRP A 276 10.48 13.06 13.34
C TRP A 276 10.20 14.47 13.84
N TRP A 277 9.15 14.59 14.63
CA TRP A 277 8.77 15.82 15.29
C TRP A 277 9.32 15.81 16.71
N ASP A 278 9.97 16.88 17.12
CA ASP A 278 10.42 17.09 18.48
C ASP A 278 10.41 18.60 18.79
N ASP A 279 9.82 18.97 19.92
CA ASP A 279 9.79 20.35 20.44
C ASP A 279 9.36 21.38 19.38
N GLY A 280 8.20 21.17 18.76
CA GLY A 280 7.63 22.14 17.83
C GLY A 280 8.21 22.14 16.41
N ARG A 281 9.10 21.19 16.04
CA ARG A 281 9.76 21.18 14.73
C ARG A 281 9.89 19.80 14.11
N TRP A 282 9.85 19.74 12.79
CA TRP A 282 10.20 18.55 12.01
C TRP A 282 11.70 18.49 11.76
N TYR A 283 12.22 17.28 11.85
CA TYR A 283 13.59 16.92 11.55
C TYR A 283 13.63 15.75 10.56
N ARG A 284 14.73 15.68 9.80
CA ARG A 284 15.09 14.55 8.95
C ARG A 284 16.60 14.38 8.88
N ALA A 285 17.06 13.27 8.30
CA ALA A 285 18.48 13.09 7.97
C ALA A 285 18.97 14.20 7.03
N SER A 286 20.14 14.77 7.34
CA SER A 286 20.72 15.92 6.61
C SER A 286 21.09 15.61 5.17
N GLU A 287 21.56 14.39 4.91
CA GLU A 287 22.00 13.93 3.57
C GLU A 287 20.83 13.54 2.66
N HIS A 288 19.63 13.38 3.21
CA HIS A 288 18.45 13.01 2.45
C HIS A 288 17.71 14.27 1.98
N THR A 289 18.09 14.82 0.83
CA THR A 289 17.39 15.97 0.24
C THR A 289 16.11 15.51 -0.47
N GLY A 290 14.96 15.81 0.15
CA GLY A 290 13.65 15.91 -0.49
C GLY A 290 13.30 14.79 -1.46
N ALA A 291 13.16 13.55 -0.96
CA ALA A 291 12.33 12.58 -1.69
C ALA A 291 10.96 13.24 -1.94
N ASP A 292 10.44 13.14 -3.17
CA ASP A 292 9.08 13.56 -3.44
C ASP A 292 8.12 12.60 -2.74
N ILE A 293 7.82 12.90 -1.47
CA ILE A 293 6.94 12.10 -0.62
C ILE A 293 5.46 12.36 -0.91
N THR A 294 5.13 13.21 -1.88
CA THR A 294 3.75 13.65 -2.18
C THR A 294 2.83 12.46 -2.47
N ALA A 295 3.34 11.42 -3.13
CA ALA A 295 2.58 10.21 -3.41
C ALA A 295 2.32 9.35 -2.15
N ALA A 296 3.16 9.48 -1.11
CA ALA A 296 3.16 8.64 0.08
C ALA A 296 2.54 9.31 1.32
N VAL A 297 2.20 10.59 1.24
CA VAL A 297 1.53 11.35 2.31
C VAL A 297 0.21 11.88 1.76
N PRO A 298 -0.92 11.75 2.49
CA PRO A 298 -2.20 12.28 2.02
C PRO A 298 -2.10 13.79 1.82
N GLY A 299 -3.00 14.41 1.04
CA GLY A 299 -2.90 15.82 0.61
C GLY A 299 -3.08 16.89 1.70
N VAL A 300 -2.30 16.82 2.78
CA VAL A 300 -2.33 17.65 3.99
C VAL A 300 -1.51 18.95 3.87
N TRP A 301 -0.90 19.18 2.71
CA TRP A 301 0.09 20.22 2.45
C TRP A 301 -0.43 21.64 2.71
N SER A 302 -1.65 21.94 2.29
CA SER A 302 -2.31 23.22 2.55
C SER A 302 -3.78 23.03 2.91
N GLU A 303 -4.43 24.11 3.39
CA GLU A 303 -5.87 24.12 3.61
C GLU A 303 -6.61 23.82 2.29
N GLU A 304 -6.16 24.45 1.21
CA GLU A 304 -6.73 24.36 -0.13
C GLU A 304 -6.56 22.96 -0.73
N SER A 305 -5.39 22.33 -0.58
CA SER A 305 -5.16 20.98 -1.12
C SER A 305 -6.05 19.96 -0.42
N ALA A 306 -6.16 20.04 0.91
CA ALA A 306 -7.00 19.14 1.68
C ALA A 306 -8.49 19.36 1.36
N ALA A 307 -8.94 20.62 1.31
CA ALA A 307 -10.31 20.97 0.99
C ALA A 307 -10.72 20.57 -0.43
N ALA A 308 -9.82 20.69 -1.41
CA ALA A 308 -10.06 20.27 -2.78
C ALA A 308 -10.31 18.75 -2.87
N ILE A 309 -9.54 17.94 -2.14
CA ILE A 309 -9.77 16.50 -2.06
C ILE A 309 -11.12 16.19 -1.42
N VAL A 310 -11.46 16.84 -0.31
CA VAL A 310 -12.75 16.65 0.36
C VAL A 310 -13.91 16.99 -0.59
N ALA A 311 -13.85 18.11 -1.30
CA ALA A 311 -14.89 18.52 -2.24
C ALA A 311 -15.03 17.53 -3.41
N ALA A 312 -13.92 17.02 -3.94
CA ALA A 312 -13.90 16.04 -5.02
C ALA A 312 -14.47 14.66 -4.61
N LEU A 313 -14.45 14.32 -3.32
CA LEU A 313 -15.09 13.10 -2.82
C LEU A 313 -16.62 13.23 -2.77
N VAL A 314 -17.15 14.44 -2.60
CA VAL A 314 -18.60 14.69 -2.53
C VAL A 314 -19.23 14.70 -3.92
N ALA A 315 -18.56 15.33 -4.88
CA ALA A 315 -19.03 15.44 -6.26
C ALA A 315 -17.85 15.53 -7.24
N GLU A 316 -18.03 14.97 -8.45
CA GLU A 316 -17.05 15.04 -9.54
C GLU A 316 -16.78 16.49 -9.98
N GLU A 317 -17.83 17.31 -10.03
CA GLU A 317 -17.74 18.76 -10.24
C GLU A 317 -18.38 19.49 -9.05
N PRO A 318 -17.63 19.74 -7.96
CA PRO A 318 -18.19 20.39 -6.78
C PRO A 318 -18.61 21.82 -7.11
N ASP A 319 -19.72 22.29 -6.55
CA ASP A 319 -20.16 23.68 -6.70
C ASP A 319 -19.41 24.63 -5.74
N ALA A 320 -19.72 25.93 -5.79
CA ALA A 320 -19.04 26.90 -4.93
C ALA A 320 -19.32 26.66 -3.45
N HIS A 321 -20.54 26.22 -3.12
CA HIS A 321 -20.95 25.95 -1.74
C HIS A 321 -20.20 24.76 -1.15
N THR A 322 -20.11 23.64 -1.88
CA THR A 322 -19.37 22.44 -1.47
C THR A 322 -17.89 22.75 -1.24
N ARG A 323 -17.26 23.53 -2.13
CA ARG A 323 -15.86 23.95 -1.95
C ARG A 323 -15.67 24.81 -0.70
N GLU A 324 -16.58 25.75 -0.44
CA GLU A 324 -16.53 26.61 0.74
C GLU A 324 -16.74 25.82 2.04
N ALA A 325 -17.71 24.91 2.06
CA ALA A 325 -17.97 24.03 3.21
C ALA A 325 -16.77 23.11 3.50
N ALA A 326 -16.17 22.50 2.47
CA ALA A 326 -14.97 21.69 2.61
C ALA A 326 -13.78 22.49 3.18
N LEU A 327 -13.58 23.73 2.70
CA LEU A 327 -12.55 24.62 3.23
C LEU A 327 -12.83 25.04 4.68
N GLY A 328 -14.10 25.32 5.00
CA GLY A 328 -14.54 25.62 6.37
C GLY A 328 -14.24 24.49 7.34
N LEU A 329 -14.48 23.24 6.92
CA LEU A 329 -14.17 22.04 7.69
C LEU A 329 -12.66 21.91 7.96
N VAL A 330 -11.81 22.07 6.93
CA VAL A 330 -10.35 22.00 7.09
C VAL A 330 -9.84 23.10 8.02
N ARG A 331 -10.30 24.34 7.86
CA ARG A 331 -9.93 25.46 8.74
C ARG A 331 -10.34 25.25 10.19
N ALA A 332 -11.50 24.64 10.43
CA ALA A 332 -11.92 24.29 11.78
C ALA A 332 -11.01 23.21 12.38
N ALA A 333 -10.54 22.25 11.58
CA ALA A 333 -9.59 21.23 12.01
C ALA A 333 -8.22 21.81 12.36
N ASP A 334 -7.72 22.77 11.57
CA ASP A 334 -6.47 23.48 11.86
C ASP A 334 -6.51 24.25 13.18
N ARG A 335 -7.71 24.60 13.67
CA ARG A 335 -7.93 25.20 15.00
C ARG A 335 -8.29 24.20 16.10
N GLY A 336 -8.50 22.92 15.78
CA GLY A 336 -8.98 21.90 16.73
C GLY A 336 -10.44 22.08 17.16
N GLU A 337 -11.27 22.71 16.32
CA GLU A 337 -12.64 23.12 16.62
C GLU A 337 -13.67 22.38 15.74
N VAL A 338 -13.47 21.09 15.44
CA VAL A 338 -14.37 20.38 14.53
C VAL A 338 -15.57 19.81 15.27
N GLY A 339 -16.77 20.30 14.91
CA GLY A 339 -18.05 19.78 15.39
C GLY A 339 -18.77 18.93 14.34
N ARG A 340 -19.71 18.08 14.79
CA ARG A 340 -20.54 17.24 13.91
C ARG A 340 -21.30 18.03 12.84
N GLY A 341 -21.71 19.27 13.14
CA GLY A 341 -22.43 20.12 12.21
C GLY A 341 -21.64 20.42 10.93
N LEU A 342 -20.32 20.59 11.02
CA LEU A 342 -19.47 20.84 9.85
C LEU A 342 -19.38 19.62 8.93
N LEU A 343 -19.43 18.41 9.49
CA LEU A 343 -19.52 17.20 8.66
C LEU A 343 -20.88 17.10 7.96
N VAL A 344 -21.98 17.43 8.66
CA VAL A 344 -23.32 17.43 8.04
C VAL A 344 -23.41 18.46 6.92
N GLU A 345 -22.75 19.61 7.06
CA GLU A 345 -22.71 20.64 6.02
C GLU A 345 -22.04 20.16 4.73
N VAL A 346 -21.00 19.32 4.85
CA VAL A 346 -20.26 18.79 3.68
C VAL A 346 -20.90 17.51 3.10
N PHE A 347 -21.35 16.58 3.95
CA PHE A 347 -21.75 15.23 3.54
C PHE A 347 -23.26 14.95 3.69
N GLY A 348 -24.03 15.89 4.24
CA GLY A 348 -25.46 15.72 4.54
C GLY A 348 -25.73 14.94 5.84
N GLU A 349 -27.02 14.72 6.14
CA GLU A 349 -27.49 14.06 7.38
C GLU A 349 -27.34 12.53 7.38
N GLY A 350 -26.51 11.97 6.49
CA GLY A 350 -26.28 10.53 6.37
C GLY A 350 -25.54 9.90 7.55
N ALA A 351 -25.10 8.65 7.37
CA ALA A 351 -24.33 7.89 8.36
C ALA A 351 -22.89 8.43 8.50
N ILE A 352 -22.74 9.60 9.13
CA ILE A 352 -21.46 10.29 9.33
C ILE A 352 -20.78 9.94 10.67
N ASP A 353 -21.31 9.00 11.44
CA ASP A 353 -20.83 8.72 12.80
C ASP A 353 -19.41 8.12 12.78
N ASP A 354 -19.13 7.23 11.83
CA ASP A 354 -17.78 6.67 11.64
C ASP A 354 -16.79 7.74 11.16
N ALA A 355 -17.24 8.70 10.35
CA ALA A 355 -16.43 9.84 9.92
C ALA A 355 -16.12 10.76 11.11
N TYR A 356 -17.10 11.04 11.97
CA TYR A 356 -16.89 11.81 13.19
C TYR A 356 -15.94 11.09 14.16
N LEU A 357 -15.99 9.76 14.21
CA LEU A 357 -15.08 8.96 15.02
C LEU A 357 -13.62 9.15 14.60
N GLN A 358 -13.31 9.31 13.29
CA GLN A 358 -11.94 9.62 12.83
C GLN A 358 -11.40 10.92 13.46
N LEU A 359 -12.24 11.95 13.53
CA LEU A 359 -11.89 13.24 14.14
C LEU A 359 -11.70 13.13 15.66
N THR A 360 -12.54 12.33 16.33
CA THR A 360 -12.43 12.10 17.77
C THR A 360 -11.18 11.30 18.12
N MET A 361 -10.84 10.26 17.33
CA MET A 361 -9.60 9.49 17.52
C MET A 361 -8.34 10.35 17.31
N ALA A 362 -8.42 11.34 16.43
CA ALA A 362 -7.37 12.33 16.23
C ALA A 362 -7.27 13.37 17.36
N GLY A 363 -8.25 13.41 18.29
CA GLY A 363 -8.28 14.38 19.38
C GLY A 363 -8.63 15.81 18.96
N ILE A 364 -9.14 16.03 17.73
CA ILE A 364 -9.51 17.36 17.20
C ILE A 364 -11.00 17.67 17.30
N SER A 365 -11.80 16.71 17.79
CA SER A 365 -13.18 16.92 18.16
C SER A 365 -13.41 16.46 19.60
N THR A 366 -14.21 17.22 20.35
CA THR A 366 -14.63 16.80 21.68
C THR A 366 -15.81 15.82 21.57
N PRO A 367 -15.76 14.65 22.24
CA PRO A 367 -16.95 13.84 22.41
C PRO A 367 -18.02 14.66 23.12
N ARG A 368 -19.28 14.54 22.73
CA ARG A 368 -20.38 15.08 23.54
C ARG A 368 -20.35 14.36 24.89
N SER A 369 -19.88 15.04 25.93
CA SER A 369 -20.03 14.60 27.31
C SER A 369 -21.50 14.62 27.69
N THR A 370 -22.26 13.58 27.34
CA THR A 370 -23.56 13.30 27.98
C THR A 370 -23.32 12.46 29.22
N TRP A 371 -22.59 13.02 30.19
CA TRP A 371 -22.65 12.55 31.56
C TRP A 371 -23.30 13.65 32.39
N THR A 372 -24.62 13.76 32.30
CA THR A 372 -25.40 14.41 33.34
C THR A 372 -25.35 13.51 34.57
N ALA A 373 -24.34 13.73 35.41
CA ALA A 373 -24.36 13.29 36.79
C ALA A 373 -25.61 13.89 37.43
N SER A 374 -26.63 13.07 37.66
CA SER A 374 -27.76 13.46 38.49
C SER A 374 -27.26 13.57 39.94
N SER A 375 -26.78 14.75 40.32
CA SER A 375 -26.66 15.21 41.70
C SER A 375 -28.04 15.75 42.12
N ARG A 376 -28.82 14.97 42.89
CA ARG A 376 -29.04 15.03 44.37
C ARG A 376 -29.89 16.24 44.82
N PRO A 377 -30.80 16.14 45.83
CA PRO A 377 -30.40 15.82 47.22
C PRO A 377 -31.42 15.09 48.13
N VAL A 378 -30.87 14.68 49.29
CA VAL A 378 -31.41 14.41 50.65
C VAL A 378 -32.87 14.01 50.82
#